data_AF-F2TH34-F1
#
_entry.id   AF-F2TH34-F1
#
_cell.length_a   1.000
_cell.length_b   1.000
_cell.length_c   1.000
_cell.angle_alpha   90.00
_cell.angle_beta   90.00
_cell.angle_gamma   90.00
#
_symmetry.space_group_name_H-M   'P 1'
#
loop_
_entity.id
_entity.type
_entity.pdbx_description
1 polymer ?
#
loop_
_entity_poly.entity_id
_entity_poly.type
_entity_poly.pdbx_seq_one_letter_code
_entity_poly.pdbx_strand_id
1 'polypeptide(L)'
;MVPPPSPPKPPSTTPSHPPHKASSPSSSHAQPHPPISILSSALARSYAHIHPLLLLSCFALSFRALVDDPVSTLLGSLAPLALMQGIYVIVCLPAATGGGSAGDGGLGKGRNASGGGSGKTGAKKRLGGSKIIPALLSITLPVILGTPFLSICLILFGAPFTSNLPATILCAAHMSILSGTSLIYVHGTDGAVWQEIWGISRAIDAVWGATVGVGLGAWFGAVPIPLDWDRPWQTYPITIITGAYIGYVLGYMVGRTPLLYGKRIQFSVPEEEGDVEDSVIDENGNEVVGLRAEKKKKK
;
A
#
# COMPACT_ATOMS: atom_id res chain seq x y z
N MET A 1 -14.68 94.25 -0.55
CA MET A 1 -15.24 93.18 0.30
C MET A 1 -16.13 92.29 -0.58
N VAL A 2 -15.51 91.36 -1.33
CA VAL A 2 -16.13 90.19 -2.01
C VAL A 2 -14.97 89.25 -2.35
N PRO A 3 -14.89 88.02 -1.80
CA PRO A 3 -14.03 86.97 -2.36
C PRO A 3 -14.79 86.15 -3.45
N PRO A 4 -14.14 85.84 -4.60
CA PRO A 4 -14.69 84.97 -5.64
C PRO A 4 -14.45 83.46 -5.39
N PRO A 5 -15.16 82.57 -6.12
CA PRO A 5 -15.47 81.19 -5.71
C PRO A 5 -14.41 80.13 -6.06
N SER A 6 -14.57 78.98 -5.39
CA SER A 6 -13.71 77.78 -5.39
C SER A 6 -13.50 77.13 -6.78
N PRO A 7 -12.28 76.60 -7.06
CA PRO A 7 -12.01 75.83 -8.28
C PRO A 7 -12.24 74.31 -8.14
N PRO A 8 -12.40 73.58 -9.27
CA PRO A 8 -12.90 72.21 -9.33
C PRO A 8 -11.82 71.13 -9.19
N LYS A 9 -12.30 69.90 -8.93
CA LYS A 9 -11.55 68.65 -8.69
C LYS A 9 -10.88 68.10 -9.97
N PRO A 10 -9.64 67.59 -9.94
CA PRO A 10 -9.07 66.80 -11.03
C PRO A 10 -8.99 65.27 -10.75
N PRO A 11 -8.77 64.45 -11.80
CA PRO A 11 -9.06 63.01 -11.84
C PRO A 11 -7.88 62.10 -11.48
N SER A 12 -8.19 60.83 -11.24
CA SER A 12 -7.29 59.70 -11.01
C SER A 12 -6.71 59.11 -12.30
N THR A 13 -5.40 58.81 -12.33
CA THR A 13 -4.82 57.51 -12.81
C THR A 13 -3.29 57.42 -12.66
N THR A 14 -2.83 56.27 -12.13
CA THR A 14 -1.49 55.62 -12.18
C THR A 14 -0.30 56.27 -11.44
N PRO A 15 0.55 55.47 -10.74
CA PRO A 15 1.69 54.84 -11.45
C PRO A 15 2.21 53.48 -10.92
N SER A 16 2.90 52.78 -11.84
CA SER A 16 4.15 52.02 -11.69
C SER A 16 4.27 50.80 -10.74
N HIS A 17 4.48 49.65 -11.36
CA HIS A 17 5.12 48.44 -10.83
C HIS A 17 6.57 48.67 -10.33
N PRO A 18 7.01 47.99 -9.24
CA PRO A 18 8.41 47.61 -9.02
C PRO A 18 8.63 46.08 -9.19
N PRO A 19 9.90 45.63 -9.27
CA PRO A 19 10.30 44.45 -10.04
C PRO A 19 10.18 43.12 -9.30
N HIS A 20 10.06 42.07 -10.11
CA HIS A 20 9.98 40.66 -9.76
C HIS A 20 11.10 40.21 -8.82
N LYS A 21 10.71 39.78 -7.60
CA LYS A 21 11.51 38.88 -6.79
C LYS A 21 11.21 37.46 -7.29
N ALA A 22 12.20 36.82 -7.91
CA ALA A 22 12.10 35.45 -8.38
C ALA A 22 11.74 34.53 -7.21
N SER A 23 10.47 34.13 -7.14
CA SER A 23 10.03 33.00 -6.33
C SER A 23 10.50 31.75 -7.05
N SER A 24 11.58 31.15 -6.56
CA SER A 24 11.90 29.75 -6.80
C SER A 24 10.63 28.92 -6.60
N PRO A 25 10.20 28.10 -7.59
CA PRO A 25 9.05 27.23 -7.39
C PRO A 25 9.49 26.17 -6.38
N SER A 26 9.01 26.28 -5.14
CA SER A 26 8.95 25.12 -4.27
C SER A 26 7.93 24.18 -4.88
N SER A 27 8.39 23.31 -5.78
CA SER A 27 7.64 22.16 -6.25
C SER A 27 7.43 21.24 -5.05
N SER A 28 6.42 21.54 -4.24
CA SER A 28 5.77 20.51 -3.44
C SER A 28 5.09 19.60 -4.45
N HIS A 29 5.83 18.64 -5.00
CA HIS A 29 5.23 17.48 -5.64
C HIS A 29 4.33 16.85 -4.59
N ALA A 30 3.03 17.16 -4.68
CA ALA A 30 2.00 16.49 -3.93
C ALA A 30 2.12 15.00 -4.30
N GLN A 31 2.63 14.24 -3.35
CA GLN A 31 2.91 12.81 -3.54
C GLN A 31 1.58 12.12 -3.83
N PRO A 32 1.45 11.31 -4.90
CA PRO A 32 0.18 10.73 -5.28
C PRO A 32 -0.47 9.91 -4.16
N HIS A 33 0.31 9.18 -3.34
CA HIS A 33 -0.20 8.40 -2.20
C HIS A 33 0.83 8.26 -1.06
N PRO A 34 0.58 8.78 0.16
CA PRO A 34 1.52 8.66 1.29
C PRO A 34 1.59 7.22 1.84
N PRO A 35 2.69 6.82 2.51
CA PRO A 35 2.78 5.52 3.19
C PRO A 35 1.74 5.39 4.31
N ILE A 36 1.26 4.17 4.55
CA ILE A 36 0.23 3.93 5.58
C ILE A 36 0.84 4.06 6.97
N SER A 37 0.42 5.09 7.70
CA SER A 37 0.76 5.25 9.11
C SER A 37 -0.20 4.48 10.01
N ILE A 38 0.34 3.84 11.03
CA ILE A 38 -0.46 3.22 12.10
C ILE A 38 -1.17 4.31 12.90
N LEU A 39 -2.39 4.03 13.34
CA LEU A 39 -3.21 4.95 14.10
C LEU A 39 -2.45 5.46 15.35
N SER A 40 -2.59 6.75 15.66
CA SER A 40 -1.85 7.41 16.74
C SER A 40 -2.36 7.07 18.15
N SER A 41 -3.41 6.26 18.27
CA SER A 41 -3.97 5.86 19.57
C SER A 41 -2.98 4.97 20.33
N ALA A 42 -2.93 5.11 21.66
CA ALA A 42 -2.04 4.32 22.51
C ALA A 42 -2.25 2.81 22.33
N LEU A 43 -3.52 2.41 22.18
CA LEU A 43 -3.92 1.02 21.93
C LEU A 43 -3.41 0.51 20.57
N ALA A 44 -3.53 1.31 19.50
CA ALA A 44 -3.00 0.93 18.19
C ALA A 44 -1.47 0.77 18.22
N ARG A 45 -0.75 1.68 18.88
CA ARG A 45 0.71 1.58 19.00
C ARG A 45 1.15 0.34 19.77
N SER A 46 0.53 0.04 20.91
CA SER A 46 0.88 -1.15 21.70
C SER A 46 0.54 -2.43 20.93
N TYR A 47 -0.66 -2.51 20.37
CA TYR A 47 -1.11 -3.69 19.63
C TYR A 47 -0.27 -3.94 18.37
N ALA A 48 0.23 -2.89 17.72
CA ALA A 48 1.06 -3.04 16.53
C ALA A 48 2.42 -3.72 16.81
N HIS A 49 2.93 -3.67 18.05
CA HIS A 49 4.10 -4.46 18.46
C HIS A 49 3.70 -5.86 18.96
N ILE A 50 2.55 -5.98 19.62
CA ILE A 50 2.06 -7.25 20.16
C ILE A 50 1.62 -8.20 19.04
N HIS A 51 0.97 -7.70 17.99
CA HIS A 51 0.39 -8.50 16.92
C HIS A 51 1.38 -9.48 16.25
N PRO A 52 2.54 -9.04 15.71
CA PRO A 52 3.50 -9.97 15.08
C PRO A 52 4.07 -10.98 16.07
N LEU A 53 4.30 -10.58 17.32
CA LEU A 53 4.78 -11.49 18.37
C LEU A 53 3.72 -12.54 18.72
N LEU A 54 2.46 -12.12 18.87
CA LEU A 54 1.33 -13.00 19.14
C LEU A 54 1.15 -13.99 18.00
N LEU A 55 1.24 -13.52 16.75
CA LEU A 55 1.08 -14.35 15.55
C LEU A 55 2.15 -15.44 15.47
N LEU A 56 3.41 -15.07 15.68
CA LEU A 56 4.51 -16.03 15.69
C LEU A 56 4.46 -16.97 16.89
N SER A 57 4.04 -16.46 18.06
CA SER A 57 3.88 -17.27 19.27
C SER A 57 2.79 -18.32 19.12
N CYS A 58 1.60 -17.93 18.61
CA CYS A 58 0.52 -18.87 18.33
C CYS A 58 0.96 -19.94 17.31
N PHE A 59 1.66 -19.54 16.24
CA PHE A 59 2.19 -20.47 15.25
C PHE A 59 3.22 -21.44 15.84
N ALA A 60 4.15 -20.93 16.66
CA ALA A 60 5.17 -21.73 17.33
C ALA A 60 4.56 -22.76 18.30
N LEU A 61 3.52 -22.36 19.05
CA LEU A 61 2.79 -23.27 19.93
C LEU A 61 2.04 -24.37 19.15
N SER A 62 1.51 -24.04 17.97
CA SER A 62 0.87 -25.03 17.10
C SER A 62 1.86 -25.84 16.25
N PHE A 63 3.15 -25.49 16.23
CA PHE A 63 4.11 -26.07 15.28
C PHE A 63 4.25 -27.59 15.43
N ARG A 64 4.22 -28.11 16.67
CA ARG A 64 4.29 -29.55 16.89
C ARG A 64 3.06 -30.27 16.32
N ALA A 65 1.87 -29.73 16.57
CA ALA A 65 0.63 -30.25 15.97
C ALA A 65 0.63 -30.13 14.44
N LEU A 66 1.21 -29.07 13.89
CA LEU A 66 1.36 -28.86 12.45
C LEU A 66 2.27 -29.92 11.80
N VAL A 67 3.32 -30.34 12.51
CA VAL A 67 4.22 -31.41 12.06
C VAL A 67 3.53 -32.78 12.13
N ASP A 68 2.72 -33.01 13.15
CA ASP A 68 2.03 -34.30 13.36
C ASP A 68 0.82 -34.47 12.41
N ASP A 69 -0.01 -33.43 12.25
CA ASP A 69 -1.16 -33.40 11.33
C ASP A 69 -1.34 -31.99 10.72
N PRO A 70 -0.80 -31.76 9.51
CA PRO A 70 -0.81 -30.43 8.90
C PRO A 70 -2.21 -29.98 8.48
N VAL A 71 -3.07 -30.89 8.03
CA VAL A 71 -4.39 -30.52 7.48
C VAL A 71 -5.31 -30.05 8.60
N SER A 72 -5.44 -30.85 9.67
CA SER A 72 -6.32 -30.50 10.80
C SER A 72 -5.81 -29.26 11.53
N THR A 73 -4.50 -29.12 11.69
CA THR A 73 -3.90 -27.97 12.38
C THR A 73 -4.07 -26.67 11.59
N LEU A 74 -3.83 -26.68 10.27
CA LEU A 74 -4.06 -25.51 9.43
C LEU A 74 -5.55 -25.15 9.40
N LEU A 75 -6.44 -26.13 9.19
CA LEU A 75 -7.87 -25.89 9.19
C LEU A 75 -8.37 -25.29 10.53
N GLY A 76 -7.90 -25.83 11.66
CA GLY A 76 -8.26 -25.35 12.99
C GLY A 76 -7.69 -23.96 13.33
N SER A 77 -6.57 -23.58 12.73
CA SER A 77 -5.91 -22.29 12.99
C SER A 77 -6.33 -21.15 12.05
N LEU A 78 -7.10 -21.45 10.98
CA LEU A 78 -7.66 -20.44 10.08
C LEU A 78 -8.55 -19.40 10.78
N ALA A 79 -9.51 -19.85 11.60
CA ALA A 79 -10.43 -18.95 12.28
C ALA A 79 -9.71 -18.06 13.33
N PRO A 80 -8.82 -18.59 14.18
CA PRO A 80 -7.94 -17.78 15.03
C PRO A 80 -7.10 -16.77 14.24
N LEU A 81 -6.50 -17.18 13.11
CA LEU A 81 -5.71 -16.29 12.26
C LEU A 81 -6.56 -15.14 11.70
N ALA A 82 -7.74 -15.45 11.14
CA ALA A 82 -8.66 -14.45 10.61
C ALA A 82 -9.12 -13.47 11.69
N LEU A 83 -9.39 -13.95 12.90
CA LEU A 83 -9.74 -13.11 14.04
C LEU A 83 -8.59 -12.17 14.43
N MET A 84 -7.36 -12.68 14.51
CA MET A 84 -6.18 -11.88 14.82
C MET A 84 -5.92 -10.81 13.77
N GLN A 85 -6.02 -11.14 12.48
CA GLN A 85 -5.88 -10.18 11.39
C GLN A 85 -7.03 -9.16 11.43
N GLY A 86 -8.26 -9.58 11.69
CA GLY A 86 -9.42 -8.71 11.85
C GLY A 86 -9.25 -7.69 12.98
N ILE A 87 -8.80 -8.14 14.16
CA ILE A 87 -8.51 -7.25 15.29
C ILE A 87 -7.40 -6.28 14.91
N TYR A 88 -6.32 -6.76 14.28
CA TYR A 88 -5.22 -5.92 13.85
C TYR A 88 -5.66 -4.78 12.92
N VAL A 89 -6.41 -5.10 11.86
CA VAL A 89 -6.83 -4.08 10.89
C VAL A 89 -7.81 -3.07 11.49
N ILE A 90 -8.75 -3.50 12.34
CA ILE A 90 -9.72 -2.61 13.00
C ILE A 90 -9.03 -1.63 13.96
N VAL A 91 -8.03 -2.12 14.69
CA VAL A 91 -7.34 -1.40 15.75
C VAL A 91 -6.24 -0.49 15.20
N CYS A 92 -5.39 -1.02 14.32
CA CYS A 92 -4.13 -0.38 13.93
C CYS A 92 -4.21 0.43 12.63
N LEU A 93 -5.15 0.11 11.74
CA LEU A 93 -5.16 0.63 10.39
C LEU A 93 -6.33 1.58 10.11
N PRO A 94 -6.16 2.55 9.19
CA PRO A 94 -7.28 3.30 8.64
C PRO A 94 -8.06 2.41 7.67
N ALA A 95 -9.40 2.43 7.75
CA ALA A 95 -10.24 1.70 6.81
C ALA A 95 -10.28 2.45 5.47
N ALA A 96 -10.28 1.71 4.36
CA ALA A 96 -10.63 2.25 3.05
C ALA A 96 -12.07 2.77 3.11
N THR A 97 -12.24 4.09 3.21
CA THR A 97 -13.56 4.72 3.10
C THR A 97 -14.06 4.50 1.68
N GLY A 98 -15.19 3.81 1.53
CA GLY A 98 -15.76 3.52 0.22
C GLY A 98 -15.97 4.79 -0.59
N GLY A 99 -15.23 4.92 -1.70
CA GLY A 99 -15.40 5.92 -2.74
C GLY A 99 -15.28 7.38 -2.28
N GLY A 100 -14.09 7.97 -2.42
CA GLY A 100 -13.91 9.42 -2.41
C GLY A 100 -12.69 9.89 -1.64
N SER A 101 -11.64 10.20 -2.39
CA SER A 101 -10.48 11.02 -2.02
C SER A 101 -9.61 10.57 -0.85
N ALA A 102 -8.37 10.22 -1.23
CA ALA A 102 -7.19 10.34 -0.39
C ALA A 102 -7.14 11.72 0.30
N GLY A 103 -6.84 11.73 1.59
CA GLY A 103 -6.50 12.95 2.33
C GLY A 103 -7.17 13.09 3.69
N ASP A 104 -6.88 12.19 4.62
CA ASP A 104 -6.83 12.59 6.03
C ASP A 104 -5.52 12.08 6.65
N GLY A 105 -4.43 12.65 6.14
CA GLY A 105 -3.17 12.70 6.87
C GLY A 105 -3.30 13.81 7.90
N GLY A 106 -3.28 13.44 9.18
CA GLY A 106 -3.49 14.36 10.29
C GLY A 106 -2.66 15.64 10.19
N LEU A 107 -3.35 16.78 10.21
CA LEU A 107 -2.81 18.04 10.69
C LEU A 107 -3.78 18.60 11.73
N GLY A 108 -3.31 18.66 12.97
CA GLY A 108 -3.95 19.44 14.01
C GLY A 108 -4.02 20.90 13.59
N LYS A 109 -5.24 21.42 13.42
CA LYS A 109 -5.49 22.86 13.41
C LYS A 109 -6.85 23.13 14.03
N GLY A 110 -6.82 23.57 15.29
CA GLY A 110 -7.99 24.11 15.95
C GLY A 110 -8.55 25.28 15.15
N ARG A 111 -9.86 25.28 14.93
CA ARG A 111 -10.63 26.47 14.59
C ARG A 111 -12.07 26.28 15.05
N ASN A 112 -12.48 27.19 15.94
CA ASN A 112 -13.84 27.38 16.41
C ASN A 112 -14.81 27.44 15.22
N ALA A 113 -15.91 26.70 15.33
CA ALA A 113 -17.12 26.93 14.56
C ALA A 113 -18.30 26.93 15.55
N SER A 114 -18.60 28.13 16.05
CA SER A 114 -19.93 28.49 16.53
C SER A 114 -20.88 28.51 15.34
N GLY A 115 -21.97 27.76 15.41
CA GLY A 115 -23.03 27.77 14.41
C GLY A 115 -24.08 26.72 14.75
N GLY A 116 -25.08 27.12 15.52
CA GLY A 116 -26.16 26.25 15.99
C GLY A 116 -27.10 25.80 14.86
N GLY A 117 -27.60 24.58 15.00
CA GLY A 117 -28.66 24.00 14.18
C GLY A 117 -29.19 22.74 14.87
N SER A 118 -30.30 22.90 15.60
CA SER A 118 -30.96 21.86 16.37
C SER A 118 -31.55 20.76 15.46
N GLY A 119 -31.07 19.53 15.64
CA GLY A 119 -31.67 18.30 15.13
C GLY A 119 -31.39 17.16 16.10
N LYS A 120 -32.32 16.92 17.01
CA LYS A 120 -32.22 15.91 18.08
C LYS A 120 -32.34 14.48 17.52
N THR A 121 -31.70 13.57 18.26
CA THR A 121 -31.94 12.11 18.38
C THR A 121 -31.55 11.20 17.21
N GLY A 122 -30.46 10.44 17.40
CA GLY A 122 -30.12 9.28 16.58
C GLY A 122 -28.63 8.91 16.46
N ALA A 123 -27.71 9.60 17.14
CA ALA A 123 -26.26 9.46 16.93
C ALA A 123 -25.55 8.48 17.89
N LYS A 124 -26.09 7.28 18.10
CA LYS A 124 -25.42 6.21 18.89
C LYS A 124 -25.59 4.82 18.26
N LYS A 125 -25.23 4.64 16.98
CA LYS A 125 -25.01 3.28 16.39
C LYS A 125 -24.11 3.22 15.14
N ARG A 126 -23.55 4.34 14.65
CA ARG A 126 -22.85 4.37 13.35
C ARG A 126 -21.32 4.38 13.42
N LEU A 127 -20.71 4.45 14.61
CA LEU A 127 -19.25 4.53 14.74
C LEU A 127 -18.55 3.16 14.65
N GLY A 128 -19.22 2.08 15.05
CA GLY A 128 -18.67 0.71 14.94
C GLY A 128 -18.79 0.09 13.55
N GLY A 129 -19.90 0.35 12.84
CA GLY A 129 -20.17 -0.28 11.54
C GLY A 129 -19.21 0.13 10.42
N SER A 130 -18.66 1.36 10.47
CA SER A 130 -17.81 1.89 9.40
C SER A 130 -16.47 1.16 9.26
N LYS A 131 -15.97 0.51 10.31
CA LYS A 131 -14.71 -0.26 10.27
C LYS A 131 -14.93 -1.77 10.17
N ILE A 132 -16.07 -2.26 10.66
CA ILE A 132 -16.40 -3.68 10.67
C ILE A 132 -16.68 -4.17 9.24
N ILE A 133 -17.43 -3.41 8.45
CA ILE A 133 -17.77 -3.83 7.07
C ILE A 133 -16.50 -3.98 6.21
N PRO A 134 -15.58 -2.98 6.16
CA PRO A 134 -14.30 -3.15 5.46
C PRO A 134 -13.46 -4.29 6.03
N ALA A 135 -13.49 -4.54 7.35
CA ALA A 135 -12.75 -5.64 7.96
C ALA A 135 -13.26 -7.00 7.47
N LEU A 136 -14.58 -7.21 7.48
CA LEU A 136 -15.20 -8.44 6.98
C LEU A 136 -14.90 -8.66 5.50
N LEU A 137 -15.02 -7.62 4.67
CA LEU A 137 -14.65 -7.69 3.25
C LEU A 137 -13.16 -8.00 3.07
N SER A 138 -12.29 -7.38 3.87
CA SER A 138 -10.84 -7.59 3.79
C SER A 138 -10.38 -8.98 4.21
N ILE A 139 -11.17 -9.71 5.01
CA ILE A 139 -10.89 -11.13 5.33
C ILE A 139 -11.51 -12.04 4.27
N THR A 140 -12.71 -11.70 3.79
CA THR A 140 -13.48 -12.56 2.89
C THR A 140 -12.89 -12.57 1.48
N LEU A 141 -12.47 -11.41 0.95
CA LEU A 141 -11.91 -11.29 -0.40
C LEU A 141 -10.61 -12.07 -0.61
N PRO A 142 -9.60 -12.03 0.30
CA PRO A 142 -8.45 -12.93 0.20
C PRO A 142 -8.86 -14.40 0.24
N VAL A 143 -9.75 -14.79 1.14
CA VAL A 143 -10.17 -16.18 1.24
C VAL A 143 -10.81 -16.68 -0.06
N ILE A 144 -11.68 -15.88 -0.68
CA ILE A 144 -12.40 -16.26 -1.91
C ILE A 144 -11.50 -16.16 -3.16
N LEU A 145 -10.72 -15.09 -3.31
CA LEU A 145 -9.96 -14.80 -4.54
C LEU A 145 -8.48 -15.12 -4.41
N GLY A 146 -7.88 -14.78 -3.27
CA GLY A 146 -6.46 -14.98 -3.03
C GLY A 146 -6.10 -16.44 -2.75
N THR A 147 -6.95 -17.21 -2.06
CA THR A 147 -6.71 -18.66 -1.84
C THR A 147 -6.60 -19.44 -3.15
N PRO A 148 -7.56 -19.38 -4.11
CA PRO A 148 -7.41 -20.12 -5.36
C PRO A 148 -6.24 -19.59 -6.19
N PHE A 149 -6.02 -18.28 -6.22
CA PHE A 149 -4.87 -17.69 -6.91
C PHE A 149 -3.54 -18.23 -6.38
N LEU A 150 -3.31 -18.16 -5.07
CA LEU A 150 -2.09 -18.68 -4.45
C LEU A 150 -1.99 -20.20 -4.52
N SER A 151 -3.11 -20.93 -4.47
CA SER A 151 -3.10 -22.39 -4.66
C SER A 151 -2.61 -22.75 -6.06
N ILE A 152 -3.08 -22.05 -7.09
CA ILE A 152 -2.61 -22.21 -8.47
C ILE A 152 -1.11 -21.89 -8.55
N CYS A 153 -0.67 -20.77 -7.97
CA CYS A 153 0.75 -20.43 -7.94
C CYS A 153 1.59 -21.52 -7.28
N LEU A 154 1.20 -22.04 -6.11
CA LEU A 154 1.92 -23.11 -5.43
C LEU A 154 2.01 -24.38 -6.29
N ILE A 155 0.92 -24.76 -6.97
CA ILE A 155 0.91 -25.89 -7.91
C ILE A 155 1.87 -25.64 -9.08
N LEU A 156 1.84 -24.45 -9.67
CA LEU A 156 2.75 -24.08 -10.76
C LEU A 156 4.22 -24.05 -10.32
N PHE A 157 4.49 -23.75 -9.05
CA PHE A 157 5.83 -23.82 -8.44
C PHE A 157 6.21 -25.22 -7.95
N GLY A 158 5.41 -26.25 -8.24
CA GLY A 158 5.76 -27.65 -8.01
C GLY A 158 5.05 -28.32 -6.84
N ALA A 159 4.01 -27.71 -6.25
CA ALA A 159 3.19 -28.41 -5.27
C ALA A 159 2.43 -29.59 -5.91
N PRO A 160 2.25 -30.71 -5.18
CA PRO A 160 1.56 -31.89 -5.70
C PRO A 160 0.10 -31.60 -6.03
N PHE A 161 -0.28 -31.84 -7.29
CA PHE A 161 -1.63 -31.55 -7.81
C PHE A 161 -2.71 -32.48 -7.25
N THR A 162 -2.39 -33.75 -6.93
CA THR A 162 -3.38 -34.78 -6.61
C THR A 162 -3.32 -35.31 -5.18
N SER A 163 -2.13 -35.43 -4.57
CA SER A 163 -1.97 -36.15 -3.30
C SER A 163 -2.18 -35.29 -2.05
N ASN A 164 -1.87 -33.99 -2.08
CA ASN A 164 -1.93 -33.10 -0.91
C ASN A 164 -2.72 -31.82 -1.19
N LEU A 165 -3.79 -31.92 -1.97
CA LEU A 165 -4.64 -30.78 -2.33
C LEU A 165 -5.18 -30.02 -1.10
N PRO A 166 -5.70 -30.67 -0.04
CA PRO A 166 -6.19 -29.96 1.15
C PRO A 166 -5.10 -29.13 1.81
N ALA A 167 -3.90 -29.69 1.95
CA ALA A 167 -2.77 -29.00 2.56
C ALA A 167 -2.32 -27.79 1.71
N THR A 168 -2.32 -27.92 0.38
CA THR A 168 -2.03 -26.81 -0.54
C THR A 168 -3.05 -25.69 -0.41
N ILE A 169 -4.35 -26.01 -0.43
CA ILE A 169 -5.43 -25.02 -0.32
C ILE A 169 -5.37 -24.32 1.04
N LEU A 170 -5.15 -25.06 2.12
CA LEU A 170 -5.04 -24.49 3.47
C LEU A 170 -3.79 -23.62 3.62
N CYS A 171 -2.65 -24.04 3.08
CA CYS A 171 -1.43 -23.23 3.04
C CYS A 171 -1.67 -21.90 2.29
N ALA A 172 -2.28 -21.98 1.09
CA ALA A 172 -2.65 -20.82 0.31
C ALA A 172 -3.65 -19.91 1.05
N ALA A 173 -4.61 -20.48 1.78
CA ALA A 173 -5.59 -19.72 2.56
C ALA A 173 -4.92 -18.92 3.69
N HIS A 174 -3.99 -19.53 4.43
CA HIS A 174 -3.20 -18.83 5.44
C HIS A 174 -2.37 -17.70 4.84
N MET A 175 -1.63 -17.98 3.76
CA MET A 175 -0.83 -16.97 3.07
C MET A 175 -1.71 -15.83 2.58
N SER A 176 -2.89 -16.14 2.02
CA SER A 176 -3.83 -15.14 1.53
C SER A 176 -4.38 -14.25 2.63
N ILE A 177 -4.75 -14.82 3.79
CA ILE A 177 -5.20 -14.04 4.95
C ILE A 177 -4.06 -13.15 5.48
N LEU A 178 -2.84 -13.68 5.60
CA LEU A 178 -1.67 -12.91 6.04
C LEU A 178 -1.36 -11.74 5.11
N SER A 179 -1.27 -11.99 3.80
CA SER A 179 -0.82 -10.99 2.83
C SER A 179 -1.94 -10.05 2.37
N GLY A 180 -3.18 -10.54 2.28
CA GLY A 180 -4.29 -9.85 1.65
C GLY A 180 -5.15 -9.02 2.59
N THR A 181 -5.29 -9.43 3.87
CA THR A 181 -6.24 -8.77 4.77
C THR A 181 -5.89 -7.31 5.06
N SER A 182 -4.66 -7.04 5.46
CA SER A 182 -4.24 -5.65 5.72
C SER A 182 -4.24 -4.78 4.46
N LEU A 183 -3.92 -5.39 3.30
CA LEU A 183 -3.82 -4.70 2.02
C LEU A 183 -5.19 -4.24 1.51
N ILE A 184 -6.17 -5.15 1.51
CA ILE A 184 -7.55 -4.85 1.11
C ILE A 184 -8.23 -3.92 2.11
N TYR A 185 -7.92 -4.04 3.41
CA TYR A 185 -8.52 -3.17 4.42
C TYR A 185 -8.17 -1.70 4.21
N VAL A 186 -6.91 -1.40 3.90
CA VAL A 186 -6.44 -0.02 3.77
C VAL A 186 -6.65 0.55 2.37
N HIS A 187 -6.47 -0.27 1.34
CA HIS A 187 -6.52 0.19 -0.05
C HIS A 187 -7.86 -0.08 -0.74
N GLY A 188 -8.70 -0.93 -0.16
CA GLY A 188 -9.90 -1.40 -0.82
C GLY A 188 -9.58 -2.16 -2.11
N THR A 189 -10.43 -2.01 -3.10
CA THR A 189 -10.37 -2.74 -4.38
C THR A 189 -10.13 -1.81 -5.57
N ASP A 190 -9.42 -0.69 -5.37
CA ASP A 190 -9.14 0.28 -6.43
C ASP A 190 -8.07 -0.23 -7.41
N GLY A 191 -8.43 -0.39 -8.68
CA GLY A 191 -7.56 -0.96 -9.71
C GLY A 191 -6.23 -0.22 -9.90
N ALA A 192 -6.24 1.12 -9.86
CA ALA A 192 -5.02 1.92 -10.00
C ALA A 192 -4.04 1.63 -8.84
N VAL A 193 -4.59 1.54 -7.63
CA VAL A 193 -3.80 1.21 -6.43
C VAL A 193 -3.22 -0.19 -6.50
N TRP A 194 -3.99 -1.17 -7.01
CA TRP A 194 -3.51 -2.53 -7.19
C TRP A 194 -2.42 -2.63 -8.25
N GLN A 195 -2.50 -1.86 -9.34
CA GLN A 195 -1.41 -1.78 -10.34
C GLN A 195 -0.10 -1.29 -9.71
N GLU A 196 -0.14 -0.29 -8.83
CA GLU A 196 1.05 0.18 -8.11
C GLU A 196 1.63 -0.87 -7.16
N ILE A 197 0.76 -1.61 -6.46
CA ILE A 197 1.15 -2.70 -5.57
C ILE A 197 1.90 -3.79 -6.35
N TRP A 198 1.36 -4.22 -7.50
CA TRP A 198 1.99 -5.21 -8.37
C TRP A 198 3.27 -4.69 -9.02
N GLY A 199 3.31 -3.39 -9.35
CA GLY A 199 4.47 -2.72 -9.94
C GLY A 199 5.58 -2.35 -8.94
N ILE A 200 5.43 -2.69 -7.65
CA ILE A 200 6.42 -2.36 -6.60
C ILE A 200 6.72 -0.84 -6.54
N SER A 201 5.81 0.00 -7.04
CA SER A 201 6.01 1.45 -7.17
C SER A 201 5.55 2.25 -5.94
N ARG A 202 4.96 1.55 -4.97
CA ARG A 202 4.43 2.16 -3.75
C ARG A 202 5.54 2.43 -2.73
N ALA A 203 5.24 3.36 -1.83
CA ALA A 203 6.10 3.60 -0.68
C ALA A 203 6.11 2.37 0.24
N ILE A 204 7.30 2.01 0.72
CA ILE A 204 7.48 0.93 1.67
C ILE A 204 6.78 1.31 2.98
N ASP A 205 5.86 0.46 3.41
CA ASP A 205 5.22 0.55 4.71
C ASP A 205 5.08 -0.84 5.33
N ALA A 206 4.51 -0.88 6.54
CA ALA A 206 4.34 -2.11 7.30
C ALA A 206 3.42 -3.13 6.60
N VAL A 207 2.39 -2.65 5.89
CA VAL A 207 1.38 -3.50 5.25
C VAL A 207 1.97 -4.14 4.01
N TRP A 208 2.56 -3.32 3.13
CA TRP A 208 3.21 -3.79 1.91
C TRP A 208 4.43 -4.67 2.23
N GLY A 209 5.24 -4.27 3.21
CA GLY A 209 6.39 -5.05 3.66
C GLY A 209 5.98 -6.44 4.17
N ALA A 210 4.89 -6.54 4.94
CA ALA A 210 4.38 -7.83 5.41
C ALA A 210 3.88 -8.71 4.24
N THR A 211 3.18 -8.14 3.26
CA THR A 211 2.73 -8.86 2.06
C THR A 211 3.90 -9.42 1.24
N VAL A 212 4.91 -8.60 0.95
CA VAL A 212 6.13 -9.05 0.26
C VAL A 212 6.88 -10.09 1.09
N GLY A 213 6.93 -9.88 2.40
CA GLY A 213 7.52 -10.79 3.36
C GLY A 213 6.91 -12.18 3.34
N VAL A 214 5.58 -12.30 3.23
CA VAL A 214 4.89 -13.61 3.09
C VAL A 214 5.38 -14.36 1.86
N GLY A 215 5.46 -13.69 0.70
CA GLY A 215 5.90 -14.30 -0.55
C GLY A 215 7.35 -14.73 -0.51
N LEU A 216 8.26 -13.83 -0.12
CA LEU A 216 9.70 -14.13 0.00
C LEU A 216 9.95 -15.20 1.06
N GLY A 217 9.27 -15.12 2.19
CA GLY A 217 9.37 -16.10 3.27
C GLY A 217 8.91 -17.48 2.82
N ALA A 218 7.77 -17.58 2.14
CA ALA A 218 7.30 -18.83 1.55
C ALA A 218 8.29 -19.42 0.54
N TRP A 219 8.88 -18.56 -0.31
CA TRP A 219 9.90 -18.96 -1.27
C TRP A 219 11.16 -19.50 -0.60
N PHE A 220 11.71 -18.81 0.40
CA PHE A 220 12.82 -19.34 1.21
C PHE A 220 12.43 -20.61 1.98
N GLY A 221 11.17 -20.70 2.43
CA GLY A 221 10.61 -21.89 3.06
C GLY A 221 10.51 -23.09 2.13
N ALA A 222 10.59 -22.91 0.80
CA ALA A 222 10.66 -24.03 -0.14
C ALA A 222 12.07 -24.64 -0.24
N VAL A 223 13.13 -23.89 0.11
CA VAL A 223 14.54 -24.32 -0.03
C VAL A 223 14.88 -25.57 0.79
N PRO A 224 14.39 -25.76 2.04
CA PRO A 224 14.64 -26.98 2.79
C PRO A 224 14.04 -28.26 2.20
N ILE A 225 13.00 -28.16 1.36
CA ILE A 225 12.29 -29.32 0.79
C ILE A 225 13.23 -30.20 -0.05
N PRO A 226 13.95 -29.68 -1.07
CA PRO A 226 14.88 -30.49 -1.87
C PRO A 226 16.16 -30.88 -1.15
N LEU A 227 16.49 -30.25 -0.02
CA LEU A 227 17.68 -30.60 0.76
C LEU A 227 17.48 -31.86 1.60
N ASP A 228 16.21 -32.22 1.84
CA ASP A 228 15.74 -33.49 2.39
C ASP A 228 16.64 -34.08 3.49
N TRP A 229 16.67 -33.40 4.65
CA TRP A 229 17.33 -33.91 5.85
C TRP A 229 16.51 -35.00 6.58
N ASP A 230 15.55 -35.65 5.91
CA ASP A 230 14.69 -36.73 6.44
C ASP A 230 13.99 -36.36 7.77
N ARG A 231 13.54 -35.10 7.90
CA ARG A 231 12.84 -34.64 9.11
C ARG A 231 11.37 -34.40 8.85
N PRO A 232 10.49 -34.75 9.81
CA PRO A 232 9.04 -34.58 9.63
C PRO A 232 8.64 -33.12 9.42
N TRP A 233 9.40 -32.16 9.95
CA TRP A 233 9.16 -30.72 9.74
C TRP A 233 9.46 -30.22 8.32
N GLN A 234 10.13 -31.01 7.48
CA GLN A 234 10.43 -30.65 6.09
C GLN A 234 9.33 -31.02 5.11
N THR A 235 8.37 -31.83 5.55
CA THR A 235 7.26 -32.27 4.74
C THR A 235 6.47 -31.07 4.21
N TYR A 236 6.17 -31.07 2.92
CA TYR A 236 5.26 -30.10 2.33
C TYR A 236 3.89 -30.15 3.01
N PRO A 237 3.25 -29.01 3.39
CA PRO A 237 3.63 -27.61 3.15
C PRO A 237 4.28 -26.91 4.36
N ILE A 238 4.78 -27.66 5.35
CA ILE A 238 5.16 -27.14 6.68
C ILE A 238 6.25 -26.05 6.59
N THR A 239 7.29 -26.26 5.78
CA THR A 239 8.40 -25.31 5.66
C THR A 239 7.99 -24.03 4.94
N ILE A 240 7.14 -24.14 3.92
CA ILE A 240 6.60 -23.01 3.16
C ILE A 240 5.75 -22.13 4.07
N ILE A 241 4.82 -22.74 4.82
CA ILE A 241 3.96 -21.96 5.72
C ILE A 241 4.76 -21.35 6.88
N THR A 242 5.76 -22.08 7.41
CA THR A 242 6.68 -21.53 8.42
C THR A 242 7.43 -20.32 7.89
N GLY A 243 7.97 -20.43 6.67
CA GLY A 243 8.61 -19.33 5.98
C GLY A 243 7.67 -18.14 5.76
N ALA A 244 6.42 -18.38 5.38
CA ALA A 244 5.41 -17.34 5.19
C ALA A 244 5.12 -16.55 6.49
N TYR A 245 4.98 -17.24 7.63
CA TYR A 245 4.74 -16.61 8.93
C TYR A 245 5.95 -15.80 9.41
N ILE A 246 7.16 -16.35 9.29
CA ILE A 246 8.40 -15.64 9.64
C ILE A 246 8.58 -14.43 8.72
N GLY A 247 8.38 -14.63 7.41
CA GLY A 247 8.46 -13.61 6.38
C GLY A 247 7.47 -12.48 6.60
N TYR A 248 6.22 -12.77 6.96
CA TYR A 248 5.23 -11.76 7.34
C TYR A 248 5.76 -10.85 8.47
N VAL A 249 6.27 -11.45 9.56
CA VAL A 249 6.76 -10.71 10.72
C VAL A 249 8.00 -9.88 10.38
N LEU A 250 8.96 -10.46 9.66
CA LEU A 250 10.17 -9.75 9.24
C LEU A 250 9.84 -8.61 8.28
N GLY A 251 9.01 -8.87 7.26
CA GLY A 251 8.55 -7.86 6.32
C GLY A 251 7.78 -6.72 7.00
N TYR A 252 6.94 -7.06 7.99
CA TYR A 252 6.23 -6.09 8.82
C TYR A 252 7.19 -5.20 9.62
N MET A 253 8.22 -5.78 10.25
CA MET A 253 9.23 -5.05 11.02
C MET A 253 10.12 -4.17 10.15
N VAL A 254 10.58 -4.71 9.01
CA VAL A 254 11.38 -3.98 8.01
C VAL A 254 10.59 -2.80 7.46
N GLY A 255 9.32 -3.01 7.10
CA GLY A 255 8.43 -1.97 6.60
C GLY A 255 8.15 -0.84 7.59
N ARG A 256 8.34 -1.08 8.90
CA ARG A 256 8.21 -0.07 9.97
C ARG A 256 9.51 0.64 10.33
N THR A 257 10.64 0.17 9.82
CA THR A 257 11.94 0.71 10.18
C THR A 257 12.11 2.09 9.53
N PRO A 258 12.54 3.14 10.27
CA PRO A 258 12.62 4.50 9.74
C PRO A 258 13.56 4.65 8.53
N LEU A 259 14.48 3.69 8.33
CA LEU A 259 15.40 3.69 7.20
C LEU A 259 14.71 3.38 5.86
N LEU A 260 13.60 2.64 5.88
CA LEU A 260 12.92 2.17 4.67
C LEU A 260 11.51 2.72 4.55
N TYR A 261 10.86 3.05 5.67
CA TYR A 261 9.51 3.61 5.69
C TYR A 261 9.40 4.85 4.79
N GLY A 262 8.46 4.83 3.85
CA GLY A 262 8.21 5.94 2.92
C GLY A 262 9.11 5.97 1.69
N LYS A 263 10.17 5.16 1.61
CA LYS A 263 11.01 5.06 0.39
C LYS A 263 10.25 4.33 -0.71
N ARG A 264 10.47 4.72 -1.95
CA ARG A 264 9.85 4.13 -3.15
C ARG A 264 10.92 3.50 -4.03
N ILE A 265 10.54 2.47 -4.76
CA ILE A 265 11.36 1.88 -5.82
C ILE A 265 10.81 2.43 -7.13
N GLN A 266 11.59 3.28 -7.81
CA GLN A 266 11.27 3.76 -9.15
C GLN A 266 12.14 2.99 -10.15
N PHE A 267 11.49 2.24 -11.03
CA PHE A 267 12.16 1.67 -12.18
C PHE A 267 12.25 2.77 -13.24
N SER A 268 13.40 3.43 -13.35
CA SER A 268 13.66 4.36 -14.45
C SER A 268 13.76 3.56 -15.75
N VAL A 269 12.84 3.81 -16.68
CA VAL A 269 13.02 3.43 -18.08
C VAL A 269 14.16 4.30 -18.60
N PRO A 270 15.23 3.73 -19.20
CA PRO A 270 16.21 4.55 -19.89
C PRO A 270 15.46 5.34 -20.96
N GLU A 271 15.48 6.66 -20.87
CA GLU A 271 14.98 7.51 -21.95
C GLU A 271 15.81 7.12 -23.18
N GLU A 272 15.19 6.47 -24.17
CA GLU A 272 15.74 6.53 -25.51
C GLU A 272 15.81 8.01 -25.84
N GLU A 273 17.02 8.54 -26.05
CA GLU A 273 17.26 9.88 -26.57
C GLU A 273 16.39 10.04 -27.81
N GLY A 274 15.22 10.64 -27.63
CA GLY A 274 14.40 11.08 -28.74
C GLY A 274 15.23 12.08 -29.50
N ASP A 275 15.57 11.76 -30.74
CA ASP A 275 16.13 12.70 -31.70
C ASP A 275 15.30 13.99 -31.59
N VAL A 276 15.91 15.04 -31.01
CA VAL A 276 15.33 16.37 -30.99
C VAL A 276 15.30 16.82 -32.45
N GLU A 277 14.13 16.74 -33.08
CA GLU A 277 13.89 17.43 -34.34
C GLU A 277 13.90 18.93 -34.04
N ASP A 278 15.08 19.55 -34.19
CA ASP A 278 15.22 21.00 -34.22
C ASP A 278 14.43 21.54 -35.43
N SER A 279 13.21 22.03 -35.19
CA SER A 279 12.49 22.85 -36.16
C SER A 279 13.15 24.23 -36.23
N VAL A 280 14.02 24.41 -37.22
CA VAL A 280 14.60 25.72 -37.54
C VAL A 280 13.54 26.54 -38.28
N ILE A 281 13.01 27.55 -37.60
CA ILE A 281 12.13 28.57 -38.18
C ILE A 281 13.00 29.63 -38.87
N ASP A 282 12.72 29.95 -40.14
CA ASP A 282 13.42 31.03 -40.84
C ASP A 282 12.97 32.42 -40.34
N GLU A 283 13.73 33.48 -40.64
CA GLU A 283 13.42 34.86 -40.22
C GLU A 283 12.08 35.41 -40.78
N ASN A 284 11.40 34.67 -41.65
CA ASN A 284 10.11 35.03 -42.22
C ASN A 284 8.94 34.19 -41.68
N GLY A 285 9.18 33.30 -40.72
CA GLY A 285 8.13 32.63 -39.93
C GLY A 285 7.47 31.43 -40.60
N ASN A 286 8.11 30.81 -41.61
CA ASN A 286 7.61 29.56 -42.19
C ASN A 286 8.44 28.34 -41.72
N GLU A 287 7.75 27.23 -41.42
CA GLU A 287 8.40 25.94 -41.13
C GLU A 287 9.04 25.37 -42.41
N VAL A 288 10.35 25.19 -42.40
CA VAL A 288 11.08 24.53 -43.49
C VAL A 288 11.42 23.10 -43.06
N VAL A 289 10.66 22.11 -43.55
CA VAL A 289 10.95 20.70 -43.32
C VAL A 289 12.18 20.31 -44.14
N GLY A 290 13.36 20.25 -43.51
CA GLY A 290 14.61 19.85 -44.13
C GLY A 290 14.66 18.34 -44.41
N LEU A 291 14.62 17.95 -45.69
CA LEU A 291 14.85 16.56 -46.11
C LEU A 291 16.29 16.11 -45.75
N ARG A 292 16.37 15.08 -44.90
CA ARG A 292 17.59 14.44 -44.39
C ARG A 292 18.50 13.93 -45.52
N ALA A 293 19.74 14.41 -45.57
CA ALA A 293 20.81 13.78 -46.36
C ALA A 293 21.32 12.53 -45.63
N GLU A 294 21.12 11.36 -46.25
CA GLU A 294 21.58 10.06 -45.78
C GLU A 294 23.13 10.02 -45.70
N LYS A 295 23.71 10.04 -44.49
CA LYS A 295 25.13 9.74 -44.32
C LYS A 295 25.32 8.23 -44.15
N LYS A 296 25.65 7.59 -45.28
CA LYS A 296 26.19 6.23 -45.39
C LYS A 296 27.22 5.93 -44.29
N LYS A 297 26.91 4.90 -43.51
CA LYS A 297 27.81 4.20 -42.59
C LYS A 297 29.05 3.70 -43.37
N LYS A 298 30.26 4.14 -42.99
CA LYS A 298 31.52 3.55 -43.46
C LYS A 298 32.15 2.79 -42.30
N LYS A 299 32.31 1.48 -42.55
CA LYS A 299 33.03 0.41 -41.84
C LYS A 299 33.71 0.77 -40.52
#